data_AF-A0A935SPH2-F1
#
_entry.id   AF-A0A935SPH2-F1
#
_cell.length_a   1.000
_cell.length_b   1.000
_cell.length_c   1.000
_cell.angle_alpha   90.00
_cell.angle_beta   90.00
_cell.angle_gamma   90.00
#
_symmetry.space_group_name_H-M   'P 1'
#
loop_
_entity.id
_entity.type
_entity.pdbx_description
1 polymer ?
#
loop_
_entity_poly.entity_id
_entity_poly.type
_entity_poly.pdbx_seq_one_letter_code
_entity_poly.pdbx_strand_id
1 'polypeptide(L)'
;MDSVKINFKKAFFLPPASKLQFGYLFSYDISFPDGRMESKSIAVYASDILTMIWGLDFYKIGDRSAEKILFQYAKKKIVEKFKEGTLNDSEEVVLITSQNPPNSPYNPSSLSLPEEDELIIEPESKTLNEEIKDNKLAAAIIEKRDIINAIFKAKHSEKLLLLDQERNLLDFFKTAKTEEEYSHRIASLGQVSRSINADVLNKILIDPDPKLGSIAVLRKFLESIGKTDTSISDILKNIGYIRKGYPIHLDIKDVLEGYKYFGLKYPVVDFENTWTTLLNQYLFALNQLYENFAEVYSV
;
A
#
# COMPACT_ATOMS: atom_id res chain seq x y z
N MET A 1 23.10 0.18 -5.04
CA MET A 1 22.61 0.02 -3.66
C MET A 1 23.38 -1.12 -3.06
N ASP A 2 23.89 -0.94 -1.85
CA ASP A 2 24.77 -1.93 -1.24
C ASP A 2 23.95 -3.07 -0.63
N SER A 3 24.37 -4.31 -0.88
CA SER A 3 23.69 -5.52 -0.41
C SER A 3 23.78 -5.67 1.11
N VAL A 4 22.73 -6.21 1.73
CA VAL A 4 22.72 -6.56 3.15
C VAL A 4 23.12 -8.03 3.31
N LYS A 5 24.01 -8.32 4.25
CA LYS A 5 24.49 -9.68 4.53
C LYS A 5 23.86 -10.21 5.80
N ILE A 6 23.38 -11.45 5.78
CA ILE A 6 22.83 -12.14 6.93
C ILE A 6 23.67 -13.39 7.19
N ASN A 7 24.27 -13.44 8.37
CA ASN A 7 25.09 -14.55 8.83
C ASN A 7 24.34 -15.33 9.91
N PHE A 8 24.14 -16.61 9.68
CA PHE A 8 23.44 -17.47 10.63
C PHE A 8 24.40 -18.10 11.63
N LYS A 9 23.93 -18.25 12.86
CA LYS A 9 24.59 -19.00 13.93
C LYS A 9 24.09 -20.44 13.89
N LYS A 10 24.77 -21.31 14.63
CA LYS A 10 24.33 -22.68 14.85
C LYS A 10 22.89 -22.71 15.38
N ALA A 11 22.04 -23.52 14.77
CA ALA A 11 20.65 -23.63 15.18
C ALA A 11 20.51 -24.37 16.52
N PHE A 12 19.45 -24.04 17.26
CA PHE A 12 19.09 -24.71 18.50
C PHE A 12 17.81 -25.52 18.30
N PHE A 13 17.86 -26.81 18.62
CA PHE A 13 16.67 -27.66 18.58
C PHE A 13 15.65 -27.19 19.61
N LEU A 14 14.40 -27.07 19.16
CA LEU A 14 13.25 -26.72 19.99
C LEU A 14 12.45 -28.01 20.22
N PRO A 15 12.49 -28.58 21.45
CA PRO A 15 11.73 -29.78 21.75
C PRO A 15 10.23 -29.49 21.67
N PRO A 16 9.40 -30.53 21.46
CA PRO A 16 7.97 -30.35 21.37
C PRO A 16 7.42 -29.80 22.68
N ALA A 17 6.93 -28.56 22.62
CA ALA A 17 6.09 -27.98 23.67
C ALA A 17 4.68 -28.63 23.62
N SER A 18 3.74 -28.11 24.41
CA SER A 18 2.34 -28.59 24.48
C SER A 18 1.57 -28.67 23.15
N LYS A 19 2.13 -28.18 22.04
CA LYS A 19 1.47 -28.06 20.73
C LYS A 19 1.82 -29.16 19.70
N LEU A 20 2.50 -30.24 20.08
CA LEU A 20 2.88 -31.35 19.17
C LEU A 20 3.65 -30.87 17.91
N GLN A 21 4.65 -30.01 18.12
CA GLN A 21 5.43 -29.39 17.05
C GLN A 21 6.91 -29.50 17.33
N PHE A 22 7.71 -29.86 16.33
CA PHE A 22 9.16 -29.93 16.42
C PHE A 22 9.79 -28.79 15.64
N GLY A 23 10.87 -28.20 16.12
CA GLY A 23 11.45 -27.06 15.41
C GLY A 23 12.90 -26.78 15.72
N TYR A 24 13.39 -25.73 15.08
CA TYR A 24 14.69 -25.14 15.37
C TYR A 24 14.56 -23.63 15.51
N LEU A 25 15.34 -23.06 16.42
CA LEU A 25 15.60 -21.63 16.52
C LEU A 25 16.86 -21.30 15.73
N PHE A 26 16.73 -20.42 14.75
CA PHE A 26 17.83 -19.90 13.96
C PHE A 26 18.13 -18.46 14.41
N SER A 27 19.24 -18.28 15.10
CA SER A 27 19.75 -16.94 15.42
C SER A 27 20.65 -16.44 14.28
N TYR A 28 20.57 -15.16 13.95
CA TYR A 28 21.34 -14.57 12.87
C TYR A 28 21.70 -13.11 13.14
N ASP A 29 22.77 -12.65 12.50
CA ASP A 29 23.21 -11.27 12.55
C ASP A 29 23.07 -10.64 11.15
N ILE A 30 22.42 -9.48 11.08
CA ILE A 30 22.28 -8.67 9.88
C ILE A 30 23.40 -7.63 9.88
N SER A 31 24.25 -7.64 8.85
CA SER A 31 25.30 -6.65 8.62
C SER A 31 24.86 -5.68 7.53
N PHE A 32 24.70 -4.41 7.90
CA PHE A 32 24.31 -3.34 6.99
C PHE A 32 25.54 -2.66 6.36
N PRO A 33 25.39 -2.05 5.18
CA PRO A 33 26.49 -1.34 4.50
C PRO A 33 27.10 -0.17 5.30
N ASP A 34 26.32 0.42 6.19
CA ASP A 34 26.73 1.51 7.09
C ASP A 34 27.56 1.03 8.29
N GLY A 35 27.82 -0.28 8.40
CA GLY A 35 28.54 -0.92 9.50
C GLY A 35 27.67 -1.25 10.71
N ARG A 36 26.36 -0.93 10.68
CA ARG A 36 25.42 -1.34 11.73
C ARG A 36 25.25 -2.87 11.69
N MET A 37 25.11 -3.46 12.89
CA MET A 37 24.79 -4.87 13.05
C MET A 37 23.57 -5.05 13.94
N GLU A 38 22.68 -5.97 13.56
CA GLU A 38 21.50 -6.33 14.35
C GLU A 38 21.40 -7.84 14.52
N SER A 39 21.23 -8.30 15.75
CA SER A 39 21.00 -9.71 16.06
C SER A 39 19.51 -10.00 16.19
N LYS A 40 19.03 -11.02 15.45
CA LYS A 40 17.63 -11.42 15.43
C LYS A 40 17.50 -12.95 15.48
N SER A 41 16.27 -13.43 15.59
CA SER A 41 15.99 -14.88 15.64
C SER A 41 14.69 -15.24 14.93
N ILE A 42 14.64 -16.46 14.40
CA ILE A 42 13.42 -17.04 13.84
C ILE A 42 13.28 -18.49 14.29
N ALA A 43 12.12 -18.82 14.87
CA ALA A 43 11.75 -20.19 15.19
C ALA A 43 10.93 -20.78 14.03
N VAL A 44 11.32 -21.96 13.55
CA VAL A 44 10.55 -22.68 12.53
C VAL A 44 10.13 -24.03 13.09
N TYR A 45 8.82 -24.25 13.13
CA TYR A 45 8.18 -25.46 13.63
C TYR A 45 7.53 -26.23 12.49
N ALA A 46 7.55 -27.56 12.57
CA ALA A 46 6.75 -28.45 11.78
C ALA A 46 5.79 -29.23 12.68
N SER A 47 4.52 -29.30 12.29
CA SER A 47 3.56 -30.20 12.94
C SER A 47 4.06 -31.65 12.92
N ASP A 48 3.66 -32.44 13.91
CA ASP A 48 3.90 -33.88 13.99
C ASP A 48 3.51 -34.64 12.70
N ILE A 49 2.33 -34.35 12.13
CA ILE A 49 1.85 -35.00 10.90
C ILE A 49 2.78 -34.64 9.74
N LEU A 50 3.18 -33.38 9.59
CA LEU A 50 4.06 -32.95 8.51
C LEU A 50 5.47 -33.57 8.68
N THR A 51 5.96 -33.61 9.91
CA THR A 51 7.21 -34.27 10.30
C THR A 51 7.22 -35.74 9.86
N MET A 52 6.13 -36.48 10.11
CA MET A 52 5.97 -37.88 9.68
C MET A 52 5.93 -38.00 8.15
N ILE A 53 5.14 -37.17 7.49
CA ILE A 53 4.96 -37.19 6.03
C ILE A 53 6.28 -36.89 5.31
N TRP A 54 7.05 -35.93 5.80
CA TRP A 54 8.34 -35.54 5.22
C TRP A 54 9.51 -36.41 5.68
N GLY A 55 9.28 -37.36 6.59
CA GLY A 55 10.33 -38.20 7.15
C GLY A 55 11.39 -37.41 7.92
N LEU A 56 11.00 -36.32 8.59
CA LEU A 56 11.92 -35.52 9.39
C LEU A 56 12.18 -36.25 10.72
N ASP A 57 13.43 -36.66 10.93
CA ASP A 57 13.87 -37.26 12.19
C ASP A 57 14.68 -36.24 13.01
N PHE A 58 14.09 -35.79 14.12
CA PHE A 58 14.72 -34.84 15.05
C PHE A 58 15.56 -35.51 16.13
N TYR A 59 15.50 -36.84 16.25
CA TYR A 59 16.16 -37.60 17.33
C TYR A 59 17.40 -38.35 16.85
N LYS A 60 17.56 -38.52 15.55
CA LYS A 60 18.72 -39.19 14.96
C LYS A 60 19.99 -38.36 15.09
N ILE A 61 20.82 -38.74 16.06
CA ILE A 61 22.10 -38.09 16.35
C ILE A 61 22.98 -38.05 15.09
N GLY A 62 23.46 -36.86 14.74
CA GLY A 62 24.33 -36.63 13.59
C GLY A 62 23.59 -36.39 12.26
N ASP A 63 22.28 -36.68 12.20
CA ASP A 63 21.45 -36.32 11.06
C ASP A 63 20.91 -34.90 11.23
N ARG A 64 21.33 -33.98 10.35
CA ARG A 64 20.90 -32.58 10.35
C ARG A 64 19.91 -32.28 9.22
N SER A 65 19.26 -33.30 8.66
CA SER A 65 18.33 -33.14 7.53
C SER A 65 17.13 -32.25 7.87
N ALA A 66 16.51 -32.46 9.05
CA ALA A 66 15.38 -31.64 9.50
C ALA A 66 15.77 -30.17 9.66
N GLU A 67 16.92 -29.91 10.28
CA GLU A 67 17.47 -28.57 10.44
C GLU A 67 17.66 -27.86 9.10
N LYS A 68 18.32 -28.51 8.13
CA LYS A 68 18.58 -27.95 6.80
C LYS A 68 17.30 -27.60 6.05
N ILE A 69 16.29 -28.48 6.13
CA ILE A 69 15.00 -28.26 5.47
C ILE A 69 14.28 -27.08 6.10
N LEU A 70 14.14 -27.04 7.44
CA LEU A 70 13.48 -25.95 8.14
C LEU A 70 14.20 -24.61 7.96
N PHE A 71 15.52 -24.64 7.81
CA PHE A 71 16.33 -23.46 7.52
C PHE A 71 15.96 -22.79 6.18
N GLN A 72 15.55 -23.55 5.15
CA GLN A 72 15.11 -22.93 3.89
C GLN A 72 13.83 -22.09 4.07
N TYR A 73 12.93 -22.53 4.94
CA TYR A 73 11.72 -21.77 5.29
C TYR A 73 12.07 -20.52 6.10
N ALA A 74 13.05 -20.62 7.02
CA ALA A 74 13.58 -19.47 7.73
C ALA A 74 14.12 -18.41 6.76
N LYS A 75 15.01 -18.81 5.83
CA LYS A 75 15.57 -17.89 4.81
C LYS A 75 14.48 -17.23 3.99
N LYS A 76 13.52 -18.00 3.47
CA LYS A 76 12.41 -17.46 2.68
C LYS A 76 11.62 -16.42 3.46
N LYS A 77 11.28 -16.70 4.73
CA LYS A 77 10.51 -15.78 5.56
C LYS A 77 11.28 -14.53 5.92
N ILE A 78 12.58 -14.66 6.22
CA ILE A 78 13.45 -13.51 6.49
C ILE A 78 13.52 -12.61 5.27
N VAL A 79 13.74 -13.14 4.05
CA VAL A 79 13.78 -12.34 2.83
C VAL A 79 12.45 -11.60 2.60
N GLU A 80 11.32 -12.30 2.73
CA GLU A 80 9.99 -11.70 2.62
C GLU A 80 9.81 -10.55 3.61
N LYS A 81 10.06 -10.80 4.91
CA LYS A 81 9.86 -9.82 5.98
C LYS A 81 10.84 -8.66 5.93
N PHE A 82 12.08 -8.91 5.51
CA PHE A 82 13.09 -7.89 5.32
C PHE A 82 12.71 -6.96 4.18
N LYS A 83 12.28 -7.50 3.04
CA LYS A 83 11.79 -6.70 1.89
C LYS A 83 10.56 -5.88 2.25
N GLU A 84 9.64 -6.44 3.03
CA GLU A 84 8.45 -5.75 3.55
C GLU A 84 8.76 -4.69 4.62
N GLY A 85 9.98 -4.65 5.16
CA GLY A 85 10.32 -3.78 6.29
C GLY A 85 9.58 -4.13 7.59
N THR A 86 9.11 -5.36 7.73
CA THR A 86 8.33 -5.84 8.89
C THR A 86 9.06 -6.92 9.71
N LEU A 87 10.38 -7.03 9.54
CA LEU A 87 11.20 -8.02 10.25
C LEU A 87 11.39 -7.65 11.72
N ASN A 88 10.78 -8.42 12.63
CA ASN A 88 10.86 -8.23 14.07
C ASN A 88 12.15 -8.83 14.66
N ASP A 89 12.37 -8.64 15.97
CA ASP A 89 13.54 -9.20 16.68
C ASP A 89 13.45 -10.72 16.87
N SER A 90 12.22 -11.23 16.92
CA SER A 90 11.91 -12.65 16.97
C SER A 90 10.72 -12.95 16.07
N GLU A 91 10.87 -13.92 15.19
CA GLU A 91 9.86 -14.39 14.24
C GLU A 91 9.49 -15.85 14.52
N GLU A 92 8.27 -16.25 14.17
CA GLU A 92 7.80 -17.63 14.26
C GLU A 92 7.15 -18.08 12.96
N VAL A 93 7.52 -19.27 12.49
CA VAL A 93 6.93 -19.93 11.33
C VAL A 93 6.45 -21.31 11.73
N VAL A 94 5.17 -21.60 11.50
CA VAL A 94 4.58 -22.91 11.77
C VAL A 94 4.16 -23.57 10.47
N LEU A 95 4.77 -24.71 10.16
CA LEU A 95 4.51 -25.50 8.97
C LEU A 95 3.49 -26.59 9.29
N ILE A 96 2.34 -26.50 8.63
CA ILE A 96 1.22 -27.45 8.73
C ILE A 96 0.89 -28.04 7.36
N THR A 97 0.26 -29.22 7.37
CA THR A 97 -0.10 -30.00 6.18
C THR A 97 -1.08 -29.30 5.24
N SER A 98 -1.94 -28.42 5.76
CA SER A 98 -2.89 -27.67 4.93
C SER A 98 -2.24 -26.56 4.09
N GLN A 99 -1.00 -26.18 4.39
CA GLN A 99 -0.29 -25.07 3.76
C GLN A 99 0.99 -25.51 3.02
N ASN A 100 1.36 -26.79 3.12
CA ASN A 100 2.62 -27.30 2.60
C ASN A 100 2.39 -28.57 1.76
N PRO A 101 3.26 -28.83 0.76
CA PRO A 101 3.10 -30.00 -0.09
C PRO A 101 3.26 -31.31 0.70
N PRO A 102 2.64 -32.41 0.24
CA PRO A 102 2.74 -33.72 0.88
C PRO A 102 4.14 -34.34 0.80
N ASN A 103 5.07 -33.78 0.02
CA ASN A 103 6.47 -34.18 0.01
C ASN A 103 7.33 -32.94 0.28
N SER A 104 8.45 -33.10 1.00
CA SER A 104 9.38 -31.99 1.21
C SER A 104 9.88 -31.50 -0.15
N PRO A 105 9.78 -30.18 -0.44
CA PRO A 105 10.29 -29.64 -1.69
C PRO A 105 11.82 -29.53 -1.70
N TYR A 106 12.47 -29.83 -0.57
CA TYR A 106 13.90 -29.68 -0.38
C TYR A 106 14.59 -31.02 -0.15
N ASN A 107 15.73 -31.21 -0.82
CA ASN A 107 16.62 -32.35 -0.60
C ASN A 107 17.74 -31.97 0.39
N PRO A 108 17.79 -32.56 1.60
CA PRO A 108 18.74 -32.16 2.65
C PRO A 108 20.21 -32.35 2.26
N SER A 109 20.51 -33.28 1.35
CA SER A 109 21.89 -33.55 0.90
C SER A 109 22.48 -32.42 0.06
N SER A 110 21.64 -31.62 -0.60
CA SER A 110 22.08 -30.47 -1.40
C SER A 110 22.07 -29.14 -0.64
N LEU A 111 21.72 -29.16 0.65
CA LEU A 111 21.60 -27.95 1.46
C LEU A 111 22.81 -27.77 2.39
N SER A 112 23.24 -26.52 2.53
CA SER A 112 24.21 -26.08 3.54
C SER A 112 23.60 -26.07 4.94
N LEU A 113 24.48 -26.14 5.95
CA LEU A 113 24.09 -25.90 7.34
C LEU A 113 23.91 -24.40 7.58
N PRO A 114 23.09 -23.99 8.57
CA PRO A 114 22.88 -22.59 8.87
C PRO A 114 24.19 -21.83 9.09
N GLU A 115 25.08 -22.34 9.94
CA GLU A 115 26.36 -21.69 10.24
C GLU A 115 27.37 -21.66 9.08
N GLU A 116 27.08 -22.35 7.98
CA GLU A 116 27.91 -22.39 6.76
C GLU A 116 27.30 -21.56 5.63
N ASP A 117 26.12 -20.98 5.82
CA ASP A 117 25.37 -20.24 4.79
C ASP A 117 25.40 -18.73 5.06
N GLU A 118 25.62 -17.96 3.99
CA GLU A 118 25.48 -16.49 4.00
C GLU A 118 24.31 -16.12 3.09
N LEU A 119 23.34 -15.38 3.63
CA LEU A 119 22.22 -14.86 2.84
C LEU A 119 22.51 -13.41 2.47
N ILE A 120 22.67 -13.16 1.17
CA ILE A 120 22.83 -11.82 0.62
C ILE A 120 21.46 -11.35 0.12
N ILE A 121 20.95 -10.27 0.71
CA ILE A 121 19.73 -9.62 0.28
C ILE A 121 20.11 -8.36 -0.47
N GLU A 122 19.89 -8.36 -1.78
CA GLU A 122 19.93 -7.13 -2.55
C GLU A 122 18.69 -6.31 -2.20
N PRO A 123 18.85 -5.07 -1.69
CA PRO A 123 17.70 -4.18 -1.54
C PRO A 123 17.10 -3.97 -2.93
N GLU A 124 15.84 -4.37 -3.12
CA GLU A 124 15.12 -4.01 -4.34
C GLU A 124 15.10 -2.47 -4.45
N SER A 125 15.30 -1.96 -5.66
CA SER A 125 15.50 -0.54 -5.93
C SER A 125 14.30 0.37 -5.65
N LYS A 126 13.22 -0.17 -5.07
CA LYS A 126 12.16 0.63 -4.47
C LYS A 126 12.41 0.70 -2.97
N THR A 127 12.82 1.89 -2.52
CA THR A 127 13.00 2.08 -1.09
C THR A 127 11.64 1.98 -0.41
N LEU A 128 11.56 1.22 0.70
CA LEU A 128 10.42 1.19 1.62
C LEU A 128 9.92 2.62 1.94
N ASN A 129 10.79 3.62 1.90
CA ASN A 129 10.45 5.03 2.06
C ASN A 129 9.55 5.61 0.95
N GLU A 130 9.66 5.16 -0.30
CA GLU A 130 8.78 5.56 -1.39
C GLU A 130 7.41 4.90 -1.26
N GLU A 131 7.36 3.60 -0.95
CA GLU A 131 6.09 2.92 -0.66
C GLU A 131 5.42 3.46 0.62
N ILE A 132 6.19 3.79 1.67
CA ILE A 132 5.68 4.46 2.87
C ILE A 132 5.18 5.87 2.55
N LYS A 133 5.85 6.63 1.67
CA LYS A 133 5.40 7.98 1.26
C LYS A 133 4.13 7.94 0.43
N ASP A 134 4.04 7.01 -0.53
CA ASP A 134 2.86 6.83 -1.37
C ASP A 134 1.67 6.31 -0.54
N ASN A 135 1.91 5.37 0.38
CA ASN A 135 0.91 4.91 1.34
C ASN A 135 0.47 6.02 2.29
N LYS A 136 1.37 6.92 2.69
CA LYS A 136 1.02 8.12 3.50
C LYS A 136 0.14 9.09 2.71
N LEU A 137 0.42 9.32 1.43
CA LEU A 137 -0.39 10.20 0.59
C LEU A 137 -1.81 9.66 0.43
N ALA A 138 -1.94 8.38 0.09
CA ALA A 138 -3.23 7.71 -0.02
C ALA A 138 -4.01 7.72 1.31
N ALA A 139 -3.34 7.37 2.41
CA ALA A 139 -3.93 7.41 3.75
C ALA A 139 -4.40 8.82 4.13
N ALA A 140 -3.60 9.85 3.87
CA ALA A 140 -3.97 11.25 4.13
C ALA A 140 -5.19 11.68 3.32
N ILE A 141 -5.31 11.25 2.06
CA ILE A 141 -6.50 11.52 1.24
C ILE A 141 -7.74 10.89 1.87
N ILE A 142 -7.67 9.61 2.27
CA ILE A 142 -8.80 8.89 2.86
C ILE A 142 -9.21 9.53 4.18
N GLU A 143 -8.25 9.77 5.07
CA GLU A 143 -8.48 10.43 6.36
C GLU A 143 -9.14 11.80 6.16
N LYS A 144 -8.62 12.63 5.24
CA LYS A 144 -9.20 13.95 4.97
C LYS A 144 -10.62 13.87 4.44
N ARG A 145 -10.93 12.91 3.56
CA ARG A 145 -12.30 12.69 3.09
C ARG A 145 -13.25 12.32 4.22
N ASP A 146 -12.82 11.46 5.13
CA ASP A 146 -13.62 11.03 6.28
C ASP A 146 -13.87 12.20 7.24
N ILE A 147 -12.86 13.01 7.53
CA ILE A 147 -13.00 14.22 8.36
C ILE A 147 -13.99 15.21 7.72
N ILE A 148 -13.85 15.51 6.43
CA ILE A 148 -14.77 16.41 5.71
C ILE A 148 -16.20 15.89 5.78
N ASN A 149 -16.39 14.58 5.55
CA ASN A 149 -17.71 13.96 5.63
C ASN A 149 -18.28 13.98 7.05
N ALA A 150 -17.45 13.80 8.09
CA ALA A 150 -17.89 13.87 9.48
C ALA A 150 -18.37 15.28 9.83
N ILE A 151 -17.60 16.31 9.47
CA ILE A 151 -17.98 17.73 9.68
C ILE A 151 -19.27 18.05 8.92
N PHE A 152 -19.33 17.72 7.64
CA PHE A 152 -20.48 18.02 6.81
C PHE A 152 -21.75 17.29 7.30
N LYS A 153 -21.61 16.02 7.72
CA LYS A 153 -22.70 15.23 8.29
C LYS A 153 -23.18 15.79 9.61
N ALA A 154 -22.29 16.30 10.46
CA ALA A 154 -22.70 16.93 11.72
C ALA A 154 -23.60 18.16 11.47
N LYS A 155 -23.35 18.91 10.40
CA LYS A 155 -24.15 20.09 10.04
C LYS A 155 -25.41 19.79 9.25
N HIS A 156 -25.32 18.88 8.27
CA HIS A 156 -26.35 18.69 7.24
C HIS A 156 -26.97 17.28 7.24
N SER A 157 -26.57 16.41 8.17
CA SER A 157 -27.05 15.03 8.33
C SER A 157 -26.79 14.07 7.16
N GLU A 158 -26.11 14.51 6.09
CA GLU A 158 -25.70 13.68 4.95
C GLU A 158 -24.17 13.76 4.72
N LYS A 159 -23.63 12.86 3.89
CA LYS A 159 -22.21 12.92 3.45
C LYS A 159 -22.09 13.79 2.20
N LEU A 160 -21.02 14.59 2.12
CA LEU A 160 -20.70 15.40 0.94
C LEU A 160 -19.95 14.60 -0.11
N LEU A 161 -18.88 13.93 0.30
CA LEU A 161 -17.99 13.17 -0.58
C LEU A 161 -18.48 11.72 -0.62
N LEU A 162 -19.12 11.35 -1.72
CA LEU A 162 -19.67 10.03 -1.96
C LEU A 162 -18.56 9.05 -2.35
N LEU A 163 -18.83 7.78 -2.07
CA LEU A 163 -17.95 6.68 -2.43
C LEU A 163 -18.79 5.55 -3.03
N ASP A 164 -18.96 5.61 -4.35
CA ASP A 164 -19.76 4.61 -5.06
C ASP A 164 -19.08 3.23 -5.04
N GLN A 165 -17.74 3.21 -5.04
CA GLN A 165 -16.93 2.01 -5.09
C GLN A 165 -15.67 2.16 -4.23
N GLU A 166 -15.57 1.39 -3.14
CA GLU A 166 -14.40 1.36 -2.25
C GLU A 166 -13.10 1.01 -3.00
N ARG A 167 -13.21 0.16 -4.04
CA ARG A 167 -12.08 -0.26 -4.87
C ARG A 167 -11.34 0.91 -5.52
N ASN A 168 -12.02 2.04 -5.80
CA ASN A 168 -11.39 3.20 -6.41
C ASN A 168 -10.38 3.89 -5.47
N LEU A 169 -10.56 3.79 -4.15
CA LEU A 169 -9.58 4.29 -3.18
C LEU A 169 -8.36 3.37 -3.07
N LEU A 170 -8.55 2.06 -3.29
CA LEU A 170 -7.43 1.11 -3.26
C LEU A 170 -6.41 1.39 -4.36
N ASP A 171 -6.81 2.04 -5.45
CA ASP A 171 -5.89 2.43 -6.52
C ASP A 171 -4.95 3.58 -6.10
N PHE A 172 -5.27 4.33 -5.04
CA PHE A 172 -4.41 5.41 -4.53
C PHE A 172 -3.14 4.88 -3.87
N PHE A 173 -3.17 3.64 -3.38
CA PHE A 173 -2.02 2.96 -2.79
C PHE A 173 -1.07 2.34 -3.81
N LYS A 174 -1.39 2.39 -5.12
CA LYS A 174 -0.63 1.66 -6.15
C LYS A 174 0.18 2.63 -7.01
N THR A 175 1.34 2.18 -7.50
CA THR A 175 2.27 2.98 -8.33
C THR A 175 1.99 2.94 -9.84
N ALA A 176 1.95 4.06 -10.56
CA ALA A 176 1.68 4.07 -12.01
C ALA A 176 2.93 3.89 -12.89
N LYS A 177 3.35 2.65 -13.16
CA LYS A 177 4.57 2.39 -13.94
C LYS A 177 4.34 2.27 -15.44
N THR A 178 3.15 1.85 -15.84
CA THR A 178 2.79 1.67 -17.25
C THR A 178 1.61 2.56 -17.64
N GLU A 179 1.41 2.74 -18.94
CA GLU A 179 0.30 3.54 -19.48
C GLU A 179 -1.07 2.98 -19.07
N GLU A 180 -1.23 1.65 -19.14
CA GLU A 180 -2.46 0.96 -18.74
C GLU A 180 -2.75 1.19 -17.25
N GLU A 181 -1.73 0.98 -16.43
CA GLU A 181 -1.73 1.22 -14.99
C GLU A 181 -2.09 2.67 -14.64
N TYR A 182 -1.52 3.63 -15.34
CA TYR A 182 -1.83 5.05 -15.18
C TYR A 182 -3.28 5.34 -15.57
N SER A 183 -3.72 4.82 -16.71
CA SER A 183 -5.07 5.04 -17.25
C SER A 183 -6.15 4.55 -16.29
N HIS A 184 -5.97 3.35 -15.71
CA HIS A 184 -6.88 2.83 -14.69
C HIS A 184 -6.94 3.71 -13.44
N ARG A 185 -5.78 4.17 -12.95
CA ARG A 185 -5.72 5.04 -11.75
C ARG A 185 -6.35 6.40 -11.97
N ILE A 186 -6.15 6.99 -13.15
CA ILE A 186 -6.80 8.24 -13.55
C ILE A 186 -8.32 8.08 -13.64
N ALA A 187 -8.81 6.94 -14.13
CA ALA A 187 -10.23 6.66 -14.14
C ALA A 187 -10.80 6.65 -12.70
N SER A 188 -10.13 5.97 -11.77
CA SER A 188 -10.49 5.90 -10.35
C SER A 188 -10.46 7.28 -9.68
N LEU A 189 -9.37 8.05 -9.85
CA LEU A 189 -9.27 9.41 -9.31
C LEU A 189 -10.34 10.34 -9.90
N GLY A 190 -10.58 10.25 -11.20
CA GLY A 190 -11.60 11.06 -11.89
C GLY A 190 -13.02 10.75 -11.42
N GLN A 191 -13.30 9.50 -11.03
CA GLN A 191 -14.57 9.15 -10.40
C GLN A 191 -14.66 9.69 -8.97
N VAL A 192 -13.65 9.42 -8.14
CA VAL A 192 -13.60 9.81 -6.72
C VAL A 192 -13.68 11.33 -6.53
N SER A 193 -13.01 12.10 -7.38
CA SER A 193 -12.98 13.58 -7.36
C SER A 193 -14.31 14.23 -7.77
N ARG A 194 -15.15 13.52 -8.55
CA ARG A 194 -16.46 14.02 -9.03
C ARG A 194 -17.65 13.50 -8.24
N SER A 195 -17.43 12.50 -7.39
CA SER A 195 -18.46 11.88 -6.55
C SER A 195 -18.82 12.78 -5.37
N ILE A 196 -19.39 13.95 -5.68
CA ILE A 196 -19.91 14.91 -4.71
C ILE A 196 -21.44 14.76 -4.69
N ASN A 197 -22.03 14.74 -3.51
CA ASN A 197 -23.47 14.69 -3.29
C ASN A 197 -24.12 16.01 -3.74
N ALA A 198 -24.39 16.14 -5.04
CA ALA A 198 -25.04 17.32 -5.60
C ALA A 198 -26.47 17.48 -5.06
N ASP A 199 -27.13 16.37 -4.72
CA ASP A 199 -28.50 16.39 -4.22
C ASP A 199 -28.60 17.10 -2.87
N VAL A 200 -27.72 16.77 -1.90
CA VAL A 200 -27.73 17.47 -0.61
C VAL A 200 -27.36 18.94 -0.79
N LEU A 201 -26.39 19.26 -1.65
CA LEU A 201 -26.00 20.65 -1.89
C LEU A 201 -27.14 21.46 -2.50
N ASN A 202 -27.86 20.91 -3.47
CA ASN A 202 -29.04 21.57 -4.06
C ASN A 202 -30.16 21.77 -3.03
N LYS A 203 -30.32 20.88 -2.04
CA LYS A 203 -31.30 21.11 -0.95
C LYS A 203 -30.95 22.30 -0.05
N ILE A 204 -29.66 22.62 0.08
CA ILE A 204 -29.15 23.67 0.99
C ILE A 204 -29.03 25.03 0.27
N LEU A 205 -28.83 25.03 -1.05
CA LEU A 205 -28.72 26.24 -1.86
C LEU A 205 -30.04 27.02 -1.92
N ILE A 206 -29.93 28.36 -1.90
CA ILE A 206 -31.07 29.27 -2.07
C ILE A 206 -31.61 29.24 -3.52
N ASP A 207 -30.71 29.09 -4.49
CA ASP A 207 -31.03 28.98 -5.93
C ASP A 207 -30.45 27.68 -6.51
N PRO A 208 -31.11 26.54 -6.28
CA PRO A 208 -30.65 25.25 -6.77
C PRO A 208 -30.81 25.15 -8.29
N ASP A 209 -29.80 24.57 -8.94
CA ASP A 209 -29.86 24.26 -10.37
C ASP A 209 -29.52 22.78 -10.58
N PRO A 210 -30.53 21.91 -10.70
CA PRO A 210 -30.32 20.47 -10.84
C PRO A 210 -29.66 20.09 -12.18
N LYS A 211 -29.49 21.03 -13.12
CA LYS A 211 -28.78 20.78 -14.38
C LYS A 211 -27.26 20.94 -14.26
N LEU A 212 -26.78 21.53 -13.16
CA LEU A 212 -25.36 21.70 -12.93
C LEU A 212 -24.68 20.38 -12.53
N GLY A 213 -23.48 20.17 -13.06
CA GLY A 213 -22.63 19.07 -12.62
C GLY A 213 -22.18 19.24 -11.17
N SER A 214 -21.87 18.13 -10.51
CA SER A 214 -21.55 18.07 -9.08
C SER A 214 -20.47 19.06 -8.61
N ILE A 215 -19.41 19.25 -9.40
CA ILE A 215 -18.35 20.24 -9.11
C ILE A 215 -18.86 21.68 -9.21
N ALA A 216 -19.73 21.99 -10.17
CA ALA A 216 -20.31 23.32 -10.31
C ALA A 216 -21.29 23.63 -9.18
N VAL A 217 -22.06 22.63 -8.74
CA VAL A 217 -22.92 22.74 -7.55
C VAL A 217 -22.08 22.97 -6.29
N LEU A 218 -20.97 22.23 -6.12
CA LEU A 218 -20.02 22.47 -5.01
C LEU A 218 -19.49 23.90 -5.02
N ARG A 219 -19.10 24.42 -6.18
CA ARG A 219 -18.64 25.81 -6.31
C ARG A 219 -19.71 26.81 -5.88
N LYS A 220 -20.94 26.70 -6.39
CA LYS A 220 -22.06 27.56 -5.97
C LYS A 220 -22.27 27.50 -4.46
N PHE A 221 -22.16 26.31 -3.87
CA PHE A 221 -22.28 26.14 -2.43
C PHE A 221 -21.16 26.85 -1.67
N LEU A 222 -19.91 26.70 -2.08
CA LEU A 222 -18.77 27.41 -1.48
C LEU A 222 -18.95 28.94 -1.57
N GLU A 223 -19.39 29.44 -2.73
CA GLU A 223 -19.70 30.86 -2.93
C GLU A 223 -20.81 31.33 -1.97
N SER A 224 -21.85 30.51 -1.74
CA SER A 224 -22.95 30.83 -0.81
C SER A 224 -22.54 30.94 0.65
N ILE A 225 -21.43 30.30 1.04
CA ILE A 225 -20.83 30.41 2.38
C ILE A 225 -19.65 31.40 2.42
N GLY A 226 -19.54 32.28 1.41
CA GLY A 226 -18.54 33.34 1.35
C GLY A 226 -17.15 32.90 0.90
N LYS A 227 -16.99 31.68 0.36
CA LYS A 227 -15.71 31.16 -0.14
C LYS A 227 -15.67 31.28 -1.66
N THR A 228 -15.05 32.35 -2.13
CA THR A 228 -14.97 32.70 -3.57
C THR A 228 -13.74 32.14 -4.29
N ASP A 229 -12.79 31.55 -3.57
CA ASP A 229 -11.64 30.88 -4.18
C ASP A 229 -12.11 29.67 -5.01
N THR A 230 -11.77 29.68 -6.30
CA THR A 230 -12.17 28.67 -7.27
C THR A 230 -11.22 27.48 -7.32
N SER A 231 -10.08 27.55 -6.64
CA SER A 231 -8.99 26.55 -6.67
C SER A 231 -9.49 25.12 -6.48
N ILE A 232 -10.32 24.86 -5.47
CA ILE A 232 -10.93 23.53 -5.21
C ILE A 232 -11.68 23.06 -6.46
N SER A 233 -12.60 23.88 -6.99
CA SER A 233 -13.43 23.51 -8.13
C SER A 233 -12.61 23.35 -9.42
N ASP A 234 -11.58 24.17 -9.59
CA ASP A 234 -10.70 24.15 -10.76
C ASP A 234 -9.83 22.89 -10.76
N ILE A 235 -9.27 22.49 -9.62
CA ILE A 235 -8.51 21.24 -9.47
C ILE A 235 -9.40 20.04 -9.81
N LEU A 236 -10.57 19.92 -9.17
CA LEU A 236 -11.48 18.79 -9.38
C LEU A 236 -11.96 18.72 -10.84
N LYS A 237 -12.23 19.87 -11.45
CA LYS A 237 -12.63 19.98 -12.86
C LYS A 237 -11.52 19.47 -13.78
N ASN A 238 -10.28 19.92 -13.57
CA ASN A 238 -9.13 19.58 -14.41
C ASN A 238 -8.67 18.11 -14.23
N ILE A 239 -8.75 17.53 -13.03
CA ILE A 239 -8.61 16.07 -12.83
C ILE A 239 -9.61 15.33 -13.73
N GLY A 240 -10.86 15.80 -13.68
CA GLY A 240 -11.91 15.24 -14.49
C GLY A 240 -11.69 15.42 -16.00
N TYR A 241 -11.03 16.48 -16.43
CA TYR A 241 -10.65 16.68 -17.83
C TYR A 241 -9.61 15.67 -18.27
N ILE A 242 -8.56 15.43 -17.46
CA ILE A 242 -7.56 14.38 -17.74
C ILE A 242 -8.24 13.02 -17.88
N ARG A 243 -9.22 12.70 -17.01
CA ARG A 243 -9.99 11.45 -17.09
C ARG A 243 -10.74 11.25 -18.41
N LYS A 244 -11.14 12.32 -19.12
CA LYS A 244 -11.80 12.20 -20.44
C LYS A 244 -10.89 11.60 -21.52
N GLY A 245 -9.58 11.56 -21.26
CA GLY A 245 -8.60 10.88 -22.11
C GLY A 245 -8.82 9.38 -22.25
N TYR A 246 -9.71 8.78 -21.45
CA TYR A 246 -9.89 7.33 -21.39
C TYR A 246 -11.33 6.86 -21.71
N PRO A 247 -11.50 5.81 -22.54
CA PRO A 247 -10.50 5.30 -23.49
C PRO A 247 -10.20 6.37 -24.57
N ILE A 248 -9.01 6.33 -25.19
CA ILE A 248 -8.49 7.39 -26.08
C ILE A 248 -9.56 7.90 -27.04
N HIS A 249 -10.08 9.10 -26.78
CA HIS A 249 -10.82 9.89 -27.76
C HIS A 249 -9.83 10.83 -28.44
N LEU A 250 -9.85 10.93 -29.76
CA LEU A 250 -8.78 11.62 -30.53
C LEU A 250 -8.92 13.15 -30.54
N ASP A 251 -10.01 13.70 -30.00
CA ASP A 251 -10.32 15.14 -29.98
C ASP A 251 -10.53 15.65 -28.56
N ILE A 252 -9.45 15.97 -27.81
CA ILE A 252 -9.64 16.36 -26.40
C ILE A 252 -8.82 17.58 -26.01
N LYS A 253 -9.27 18.73 -26.54
CA LYS A 253 -8.90 20.07 -26.05
C LYS A 253 -8.93 20.14 -24.52
N ASP A 254 -9.97 19.57 -23.90
CA ASP A 254 -10.13 19.53 -22.43
C ASP A 254 -8.99 18.76 -21.74
N VAL A 255 -8.54 17.64 -22.30
CA VAL A 255 -7.45 16.83 -21.69
C VAL A 255 -6.15 17.62 -21.71
N LEU A 256 -5.82 18.24 -22.85
CA LEU A 256 -4.65 19.10 -22.96
C LEU A 256 -4.72 20.29 -22.00
N GLU A 257 -5.91 20.87 -21.81
CA GLU A 257 -6.16 21.92 -20.81
C GLU A 257 -5.89 21.40 -19.38
N GLY A 258 -6.36 20.20 -19.04
CA GLY A 258 -6.12 19.57 -17.75
C GLY A 258 -4.63 19.32 -17.48
N TYR A 259 -3.89 18.73 -18.43
CA TYR A 259 -2.45 18.55 -18.29
C TYR A 259 -1.71 19.88 -18.17
N LYS A 260 -2.08 20.89 -18.98
CA LYS A 260 -1.51 22.24 -18.91
C LYS A 260 -1.75 22.90 -17.57
N TYR A 261 -2.95 22.76 -17.00
CA TYR A 261 -3.31 23.34 -15.70
C TYR A 261 -2.38 22.86 -14.58
N PHE A 262 -2.03 21.56 -14.57
CA PHE A 262 -1.12 20.98 -13.59
C PHE A 262 0.37 21.10 -13.95
N GLY A 263 0.72 21.77 -15.06
CA GLY A 263 2.11 21.88 -15.52
C GLY A 263 2.70 20.55 -16.00
N LEU A 264 1.86 19.59 -16.38
CA LEU A 264 2.24 18.25 -16.80
C LEU A 264 2.43 18.18 -18.32
N LYS A 265 3.38 17.34 -18.77
CA LYS A 265 3.63 17.12 -20.20
C LYS A 265 2.65 16.09 -20.77
N TYR A 266 2.23 16.30 -22.01
CA TYR A 266 1.45 15.35 -22.81
C TYR A 266 2.13 15.12 -24.18
N PRO A 267 2.23 13.87 -24.68
CA PRO A 267 1.84 12.62 -24.02
C PRO A 267 2.64 12.36 -22.73
N VAL A 268 2.06 11.60 -21.81
CA VAL A 268 2.71 11.28 -20.52
C VAL A 268 3.89 10.35 -20.77
N VAL A 269 5.07 10.76 -20.31
CA VAL A 269 6.30 9.95 -20.39
C VAL A 269 6.64 9.33 -19.03
N ASP A 270 6.41 10.09 -17.96
CA ASP A 270 6.63 9.66 -16.58
C ASP A 270 5.29 9.49 -15.88
N PHE A 271 4.73 8.29 -15.99
CA PHE A 271 3.42 7.93 -15.46
C PHE A 271 3.36 8.04 -13.93
N GLU A 272 4.43 7.66 -13.24
CA GLU A 272 4.47 7.58 -11.78
C GLU A 272 4.50 8.99 -11.18
N ASN A 273 5.39 9.85 -11.67
CA ASN A 273 5.44 11.25 -11.22
C ASN A 273 4.16 12.01 -11.57
N THR A 274 3.59 11.77 -12.76
CA THR A 274 2.33 12.39 -13.17
C THR A 274 1.18 11.96 -12.25
N TRP A 275 1.10 10.68 -11.91
CA TRP A 275 0.13 10.14 -10.98
C TRP A 275 0.26 10.76 -9.57
N THR A 276 1.48 10.76 -9.01
CA THR A 276 1.76 11.33 -7.69
C THR A 276 1.46 12.82 -7.65
N THR A 277 1.73 13.57 -8.73
CA THR A 277 1.37 14.98 -8.85
C THR A 277 -0.14 15.19 -8.74
N LEU A 278 -0.93 14.38 -9.44
CA LEU A 278 -2.39 14.50 -9.43
C LEU A 278 -3.00 14.11 -8.08
N LEU A 279 -2.46 13.10 -7.40
CA LEU A 279 -2.86 12.76 -6.03
C LEU A 279 -2.57 13.90 -5.04
N ASN A 280 -1.40 14.55 -5.14
CA ASN A 280 -1.07 15.70 -4.30
C ASN A 280 -2.00 16.89 -4.55
N GLN A 281 -2.35 17.17 -5.81
CA GLN A 281 -3.31 18.21 -6.16
C GLN A 281 -4.70 17.91 -5.61
N TYR A 282 -5.12 16.65 -5.68
CA TYR A 282 -6.38 16.22 -5.08
C TYR A 282 -6.39 16.38 -3.56
N LEU A 283 -5.32 15.96 -2.88
CA LEU A 283 -5.16 16.17 -1.43
C LEU A 283 -5.17 17.65 -1.07
N PHE A 284 -4.52 18.50 -1.87
CA PHE A 284 -4.53 19.95 -1.68
C PHE A 284 -5.96 20.51 -1.73
N ALA A 285 -6.75 20.13 -2.74
CA ALA A 285 -8.16 20.54 -2.83
C ALA A 285 -8.99 20.06 -1.62
N LEU A 286 -8.73 18.85 -1.11
CA LEU A 286 -9.37 18.33 0.10
C LEU A 286 -8.98 19.14 1.35
N ASN A 287 -7.71 19.51 1.49
CA ASN A 287 -7.26 20.33 2.62
C ASN A 287 -7.93 21.71 2.61
N GLN A 288 -8.00 22.37 1.46
CA GLN A 288 -8.72 23.65 1.34
C GLN A 288 -10.22 23.50 1.64
N LEU A 289 -10.85 22.40 1.19
CA LEU A 289 -12.25 22.13 1.49
C LEU A 289 -12.48 21.91 3.00
N TYR A 290 -11.58 21.16 3.64
CA TYR A 290 -11.57 20.99 5.09
C TYR A 290 -11.43 22.33 5.83
N GLU A 291 -10.47 23.16 5.43
CA GLU A 291 -10.24 24.49 6.04
C GLU A 291 -11.48 25.38 5.93
N ASN A 292 -12.09 25.43 4.73
CA ASN A 292 -13.33 26.17 4.51
C ASN A 292 -14.46 25.71 5.43
N PHE A 293 -14.58 24.41 5.67
CA PHE A 293 -15.62 23.86 6.55
C PHE A 293 -15.30 24.03 8.03
N ALA A 294 -14.03 23.86 8.42
CA ALA A 294 -13.60 24.10 9.78
C ALA A 294 -13.86 25.56 10.17
N GLU A 295 -13.56 26.52 9.30
CA GLU A 295 -13.80 27.95 9.58
C GLU A 295 -15.31 28.27 9.70
N VAL A 296 -16.14 27.72 8.81
CA VAL A 296 -17.57 28.03 8.76
C VAL A 296 -18.38 27.29 9.84
N TYR A 297 -17.94 26.11 10.26
CA TYR A 297 -18.68 25.25 11.20
C TYR A 297 -18.06 25.11 12.60
N SER A 298 -16.93 25.77 12.87
CA SER A 298 -16.45 25.93 14.25
C SER A 298 -17.37 26.90 15.00
N VAL A 299 -18.36 26.34 15.71
CA VAL A 299 -19.21 27.03 16.68
C VAL A 299 -19.09 26.30 18.01
#